data_AF-A0AAW0P5F8-F1
#
_entry.id   AF-A0AAW0P5F8-F1
#
_cell.length_a   1.000
_cell.length_b   1.000
_cell.length_c   1.000
_cell.angle_alpha   90.00
_cell.angle_beta   90.00
_cell.angle_gamma   90.00
#
_symmetry.space_group_name_H-M   'P 1'
#
loop_
_entity.id
_entity.type
_entity.pdbx_description
1 polymer ?
#
loop_
_entity_poly.entity_id
_entity_poly.type
_entity_poly.pdbx_seq_one_letter_code
_entity_poly.pdbx_strand_id
1 'polypeptide(L)'
;MTTDQDLPLDSQAVPATFVSKGIDITPKKDQGVIKVVKRQGQNGDRPMIGDKVTVHYTGRLLTGKTFDSSRERKESFSFNVGKGQVLKAWDIGVLSMQRGEVSMLLCKPEYAYGCAGNPDKIPPNSTVIFEMELLNFEGELLTDDGGIMRRIKVRGDGFVSPNDGATVHVHLEGKCDGQLFDCRDVSFSVGEGEDKSIPLGVDRAMDKMQKGECCVLLLQPKYGFGSEGQPEFKIGPDKELEYEVTLKDFQRAQESWEMDLKEKLDLSPGVKHKGNQYFKNGHYYQAVVQYQRIIRGWRWSAEVASSSTKG
;
A
#
# COMPACT_ATOMS: atom_id res chain seq x y z
N MET A 1 -26.69 -15.00 -32.86
CA MET A 1 -27.13 -13.81 -32.11
C MET A 1 -28.00 -14.28 -30.97
N THR A 2 -27.42 -14.43 -29.79
CA THR A 2 -28.14 -14.78 -28.55
C THR A 2 -28.12 -13.55 -27.68
N THR A 3 -29.23 -12.82 -27.68
CA THR A 3 -29.53 -11.75 -26.75
C THR A 3 -29.76 -12.36 -25.37
N ASP A 4 -28.76 -12.25 -24.49
CA ASP A 4 -28.98 -12.38 -23.05
C ASP A 4 -29.81 -11.18 -22.59
N GLN A 5 -31.06 -11.45 -22.23
CA GLN A 5 -31.94 -10.49 -21.59
C GLN A 5 -31.55 -10.38 -20.11
N ASP A 6 -30.98 -9.24 -19.73
CA ASP A 6 -30.90 -8.80 -18.34
C ASP A 6 -32.32 -8.70 -17.77
N LEU A 7 -32.76 -9.74 -17.06
CA LEU A 7 -34.01 -9.72 -16.30
C LEU A 7 -33.86 -8.77 -15.10
N PRO A 8 -34.77 -7.79 -14.91
CA PRO A 8 -34.76 -6.95 -13.72
C PRO A 8 -35.08 -7.83 -12.51
N LEU A 9 -34.16 -7.88 -11.53
CA LEU A 9 -34.46 -8.47 -10.23
C LEU A 9 -35.62 -7.70 -9.60
N ASP A 10 -36.70 -8.41 -9.27
CA ASP A 10 -37.85 -7.85 -8.57
C ASP A 10 -37.44 -7.25 -7.21
N SER A 11 -37.90 -6.04 -6.92
CA SER A 11 -37.45 -5.25 -5.75
C SER A 11 -37.71 -5.93 -4.40
N GLN A 12 -38.70 -6.82 -4.32
CA GLN A 12 -39.00 -7.62 -3.14
C GLN A 12 -38.06 -8.83 -2.94
N ALA A 13 -37.41 -9.32 -4.02
CA ALA A 13 -36.52 -10.48 -3.96
C ALA A 13 -35.13 -10.12 -3.42
N VAL A 14 -34.71 -8.86 -3.52
CA VAL A 14 -33.38 -8.42 -3.11
C VAL A 14 -33.18 -8.52 -1.59
N PRO A 15 -34.08 -7.99 -0.73
CA PRO A 15 -33.98 -8.18 0.73
C PRO A 15 -33.99 -9.67 1.14
N ALA A 16 -34.84 -10.49 0.52
CA ALA A 16 -34.93 -11.92 0.83
C ALA A 16 -33.64 -12.68 0.49
N THR A 17 -32.92 -12.25 -0.56
CA THR A 17 -31.64 -12.83 -0.95
C THR A 17 -30.57 -12.56 0.10
N PHE A 18 -30.50 -11.34 0.65
CA PHE A 18 -29.57 -11.01 1.73
C PHE A 18 -29.88 -11.76 3.03
N VAL A 19 -31.16 -12.00 3.34
CA VAL A 19 -31.54 -12.78 4.53
C VAL A 19 -31.11 -14.25 4.41
N SER A 20 -31.25 -14.84 3.22
CA SER A 20 -31.01 -16.27 3.02
C SER A 20 -29.55 -16.63 2.71
N LYS A 21 -28.81 -15.76 2.02
CA LYS A 21 -27.45 -16.03 1.52
C LYS A 21 -26.41 -15.00 1.98
N GLY A 22 -26.82 -13.98 2.72
CA GLY A 22 -25.96 -12.89 3.14
C GLY A 22 -24.94 -13.31 4.18
N ILE A 23 -23.71 -12.83 4.00
CA ILE A 23 -22.62 -13.02 4.95
C ILE A 23 -22.19 -11.65 5.47
N ASP A 24 -22.14 -11.49 6.78
CA ASP A 24 -21.58 -10.29 7.42
C ASP A 24 -20.06 -10.27 7.32
N ILE A 25 -19.56 -9.37 6.48
CA ILE A 25 -18.13 -9.19 6.22
C ILE A 25 -17.52 -8.04 7.02
N THR A 26 -18.28 -7.41 7.93
CA THR A 26 -17.72 -6.38 8.79
C THR A 26 -16.72 -6.97 9.79
N PRO A 27 -15.63 -6.24 10.10
CA PRO A 27 -14.71 -6.66 11.18
C PRO A 27 -15.39 -6.74 12.54
N LYS A 28 -16.34 -5.84 12.81
CA LYS A 28 -17.07 -5.74 14.10
C LYS A 28 -18.24 -6.71 14.22
N LYS A 29 -18.61 -7.41 13.15
CA LYS A 29 -19.80 -8.29 13.08
C LYS A 29 -21.10 -7.57 13.49
N ASP A 30 -21.27 -6.33 13.04
CA ASP A 30 -22.40 -5.46 13.36
C ASP A 30 -23.48 -5.42 12.26
N GLN A 31 -23.39 -6.34 11.29
CA GLN A 31 -24.26 -6.42 10.13
C GLN A 31 -24.26 -5.14 9.29
N GLY A 32 -23.20 -4.33 9.36
CA GLY A 32 -23.08 -3.07 8.61
C GLY A 32 -22.92 -3.25 7.10
N VAL A 33 -22.31 -4.36 6.70
CA VAL A 33 -22.05 -4.73 5.30
C VAL A 33 -22.32 -6.22 5.13
N ILE A 34 -23.41 -6.54 4.42
CA ILE A 34 -23.79 -7.91 4.10
C ILE A 34 -23.48 -8.19 2.64
N LYS A 35 -22.71 -9.25 2.38
CA LYS A 35 -22.30 -9.64 1.04
C LYS A 35 -23.05 -10.89 0.57
N VAL A 36 -23.46 -10.89 -0.69
CA VAL A 36 -23.94 -12.09 -1.41
C VAL A 36 -23.15 -12.21 -2.70
N VAL A 37 -22.51 -13.36 -2.93
CA VAL A 37 -21.82 -13.64 -4.19
C VAL A 37 -22.83 -14.10 -5.25
N LYS A 38 -22.91 -13.38 -6.38
CA LYS A 38 -23.73 -13.78 -7.54
C LYS A 38 -22.95 -14.65 -8.51
N ARG A 39 -21.67 -14.31 -8.73
CA ARG A 39 -20.75 -15.06 -9.57
C ARG A 39 -19.42 -15.19 -8.86
N GLN A 40 -18.94 -16.41 -8.71
CA GLN A 40 -17.63 -16.67 -8.10
C GLN A 40 -16.51 -16.07 -8.95
N GLY A 41 -15.44 -15.63 -8.28
CA GLY A 41 -14.22 -15.22 -8.97
C GLY A 41 -13.35 -16.41 -9.39
N GLN A 42 -12.16 -16.07 -9.88
CA GLN A 42 -11.17 -17.01 -10.41
C GLN A 42 -9.96 -17.10 -9.47
N ASN A 43 -9.35 -18.28 -9.39
CA ASN A 43 -8.03 -18.55 -8.79
C ASN A 43 -7.84 -18.23 -7.29
N GLY A 44 -8.84 -17.68 -6.60
CA GLY A 44 -8.80 -17.46 -5.14
C GLY A 44 -8.09 -16.17 -4.71
N ASP A 45 -7.32 -15.52 -5.58
CA ASP A 45 -6.59 -14.30 -5.26
C ASP A 45 -7.52 -13.13 -4.97
N ARG A 46 -7.16 -12.37 -3.94
CA ARG A 46 -7.89 -11.18 -3.47
C ARG A 46 -7.00 -9.96 -3.48
N PRO A 47 -7.58 -8.76 -3.65
CA PRO A 47 -6.83 -7.53 -3.48
C PRO A 47 -6.43 -7.35 -2.01
N MET A 48 -5.27 -6.75 -1.81
CA MET A 48 -4.72 -6.36 -0.51
C MET A 48 -4.85 -4.86 -0.30
N ILE A 49 -4.57 -4.39 0.91
CA ILE A 49 -4.65 -2.96 1.23
C ILE A 49 -3.64 -2.20 0.35
N GLY A 50 -4.08 -1.10 -0.25
CA GLY A 50 -3.28 -0.27 -1.15
C GLY A 50 -3.31 -0.70 -2.62
N ASP A 51 -3.71 -1.93 -2.93
CA ASP A 51 -3.82 -2.41 -4.32
C ASP A 51 -4.74 -1.48 -5.13
N LYS A 52 -4.33 -1.19 -6.36
CA LYS A 52 -5.16 -0.49 -7.33
C LYS A 52 -6.15 -1.49 -7.90
N VAL A 53 -7.43 -1.32 -7.60
CA VAL A 53 -8.51 -2.18 -8.08
C VAL A 53 -9.26 -1.50 -9.23
N THR A 54 -9.80 -2.30 -10.14
CA THR A 54 -10.67 -1.86 -11.22
C THR A 54 -11.98 -2.62 -11.13
N VAL A 55 -13.10 -1.89 -11.07
CA VAL A 55 -14.43 -2.47 -10.87
C VAL A 55 -15.46 -1.91 -11.85
N HIS A 56 -16.49 -2.71 -12.12
CA HIS A 56 -17.79 -2.20 -12.52
C HIS A 56 -18.75 -2.25 -11.34
N TYR A 57 -19.68 -1.30 -11.28
CA TYR A 57 -20.68 -1.27 -10.22
C TYR A 57 -22.01 -0.64 -10.67
N THR A 58 -23.05 -0.97 -9.92
CA THR A 58 -24.36 -0.30 -9.96
C THR A 58 -24.88 -0.13 -8.54
N GLY A 59 -25.15 1.12 -8.16
CA GLY A 59 -25.68 1.52 -6.86
C GLY A 59 -27.18 1.79 -6.92
N ARG A 60 -27.94 1.18 -6.00
CA ARG A 60 -29.41 1.28 -5.92
C ARG A 60 -29.88 1.54 -4.50
N LEU A 61 -30.98 2.28 -4.35
CA LEU A 61 -31.72 2.36 -3.09
C LEU A 61 -32.48 1.05 -2.84
N LEU A 62 -32.91 0.80 -1.60
CA LEU A 62 -33.77 -0.35 -1.26
C LEU A 62 -35.09 -0.36 -2.05
N THR A 63 -35.55 0.80 -2.51
CA THR A 63 -36.72 0.94 -3.39
C THR A 63 -36.47 0.42 -4.82
N GLY A 64 -35.24 0.01 -5.14
CA GLY A 64 -34.82 -0.44 -6.47
C GLY A 64 -34.32 0.68 -7.39
N LYS A 65 -34.54 1.95 -7.03
CA LYS A 65 -34.08 3.11 -7.82
C LYS A 65 -32.56 3.15 -7.90
N THR A 66 -32.01 2.99 -9.10
CA THR A 66 -30.59 3.21 -9.40
C THR A 66 -30.25 4.68 -9.23
N PHE A 67 -29.17 4.98 -8.51
CA PHE A 67 -28.65 6.34 -8.34
C PHE A 67 -27.31 6.57 -9.03
N ASP A 68 -26.56 5.50 -9.30
CA ASP A 68 -25.28 5.57 -10.01
C ASP A 68 -24.89 4.22 -10.63
N SER A 69 -24.25 4.23 -11.80
CA SER A 69 -23.79 3.03 -12.49
C SER A 69 -22.59 3.31 -13.39
N SER A 70 -21.51 2.56 -13.20
CA SER A 70 -20.33 2.66 -14.07
C SER A 70 -20.62 2.16 -15.48
N ARG A 71 -21.52 1.17 -15.62
CA ARG A 71 -21.87 0.57 -16.91
C ARG A 71 -22.68 1.51 -17.79
N GLU A 72 -23.54 2.33 -17.17
CA GLU A 72 -24.28 3.38 -17.89
C GLU A 72 -23.33 4.45 -18.44
N ARG A 73 -22.24 4.73 -17.72
CA ARG A 73 -21.16 5.60 -18.19
C ARG A 73 -20.19 4.93 -19.17
N LYS A 74 -20.31 3.61 -19.38
CA LYS A 74 -19.41 2.79 -20.21
C LYS A 74 -17.93 2.89 -19.81
N GLU A 75 -17.66 3.17 -18.54
CA GLU A 75 -16.32 3.37 -18.01
C GLU A 75 -16.17 2.63 -16.68
N SER A 76 -15.09 1.84 -16.53
CA SER A 76 -14.75 1.17 -15.27
C SER A 76 -14.24 2.18 -14.25
N PHE A 77 -14.46 1.92 -12.96
CA PHE A 77 -13.95 2.77 -11.90
C PHE A 77 -12.71 2.14 -11.26
N SER A 78 -11.64 2.92 -11.10
CA SER A 78 -10.40 2.46 -10.46
C SER A 78 -10.05 3.30 -9.25
N PHE A 79 -9.60 2.65 -8.17
CA PHE A 79 -9.22 3.30 -6.92
C PHE A 79 -8.25 2.42 -6.12
N ASN A 80 -7.59 2.96 -5.10
CA ASN A 80 -6.76 2.17 -4.17
C ASN A 80 -7.62 1.68 -3.00
N VAL A 81 -7.76 0.35 -2.88
CA VAL A 81 -8.64 -0.25 -1.88
C VAL A 81 -8.03 -0.22 -0.47
N GLY A 82 -8.85 0.00 0.54
CA GLY A 82 -8.44 -0.02 1.95
C GLY A 82 -7.72 1.26 2.42
N LYS A 83 -7.66 2.29 1.57
CA LYS A 83 -7.05 3.60 1.88
C LYS A 83 -8.09 4.67 2.26
N GLY A 84 -9.38 4.34 2.28
CA GLY A 84 -10.44 5.30 2.60
C GLY A 84 -10.75 6.32 1.49
N GLN A 85 -10.41 5.99 0.25
CA GLN A 85 -10.74 6.82 -0.94
C GLN A 85 -12.21 6.68 -1.37
N VAL A 86 -12.87 5.61 -0.91
CA VAL A 86 -14.26 5.25 -1.24
C VAL A 86 -15.06 5.02 0.04
N LEU A 87 -16.34 4.66 -0.11
CA LEU A 87 -17.19 4.28 1.03
C LEU A 87 -16.54 3.16 1.85
N LYS A 88 -16.70 3.18 3.18
CA LYS A 88 -16.18 2.13 4.06
C LYS A 88 -16.69 0.74 3.66
N ALA A 89 -17.95 0.64 3.22
CA ALA A 89 -18.52 -0.59 2.71
C ALA A 89 -17.82 -1.12 1.45
N TRP A 90 -17.33 -0.23 0.59
CA TRP A 90 -16.60 -0.62 -0.61
C TRP A 90 -15.21 -1.14 -0.28
N ASP A 91 -14.48 -0.48 0.63
CA ASP A 91 -13.19 -0.98 1.09
C ASP A 91 -13.32 -2.39 1.69
N ILE A 92 -14.30 -2.59 2.59
CA ILE A 92 -14.58 -3.91 3.20
C ILE A 92 -15.04 -4.92 2.15
N GLY A 93 -15.95 -4.50 1.27
CA GLY A 93 -16.55 -5.33 0.23
C GLY A 93 -15.52 -5.85 -0.76
N VAL A 94 -14.76 -4.96 -1.39
CA VAL A 94 -13.82 -5.29 -2.45
C VAL A 94 -12.62 -6.10 -1.94
N LEU A 95 -12.12 -5.83 -0.72
CA LEU A 95 -11.09 -6.67 -0.08
C LEU A 95 -11.52 -8.13 0.11
N SER A 96 -12.84 -8.39 0.18
CA SER A 96 -13.37 -9.75 0.29
C SER A 96 -13.62 -10.43 -1.07
N MET A 97 -13.51 -9.71 -2.18
CA MET A 97 -13.82 -10.21 -3.52
C MET A 97 -12.60 -10.88 -4.17
N GLN A 98 -12.87 -11.85 -5.03
CA GLN A 98 -11.89 -12.45 -5.93
C GLN A 98 -11.92 -11.79 -7.31
N ARG A 99 -10.82 -11.90 -8.06
CA ARG A 99 -10.77 -11.44 -9.46
C ARG A 99 -11.90 -12.10 -10.29
N GLY A 100 -12.65 -11.31 -11.04
CA GLY A 100 -13.80 -11.74 -11.85
C GLY A 100 -15.12 -11.96 -11.08
N GLU A 101 -15.10 -11.87 -9.74
CA GLU A 101 -16.26 -12.07 -8.89
C GLU A 101 -17.31 -10.97 -9.11
N VAL A 102 -18.59 -11.35 -9.09
CA VAL A 102 -19.72 -10.42 -9.01
C VAL A 102 -20.43 -10.62 -7.69
N SER A 103 -20.53 -9.56 -6.89
CA SER A 103 -21.13 -9.59 -5.57
C SER A 103 -22.10 -8.43 -5.36
N MET A 104 -23.13 -8.69 -4.57
CA MET A 104 -24.04 -7.68 -4.05
C MET A 104 -23.65 -7.35 -2.61
N LEU A 105 -23.60 -6.07 -2.29
CA LEU A 105 -23.32 -5.53 -0.97
C LEU A 105 -24.53 -4.74 -0.49
N LEU A 106 -25.09 -5.13 0.64
CA LEU A 106 -26.08 -4.35 1.39
C LEU A 106 -25.35 -3.53 2.44
N CYS A 107 -25.43 -2.21 2.33
CA CYS A 107 -24.61 -1.28 3.11
C CYS A 107 -25.48 -0.39 3.98
N LYS A 108 -25.33 -0.51 5.30
CA LYS A 108 -25.95 0.41 6.27
C LYS A 108 -25.36 1.82 6.15
N PRO A 109 -26.11 2.87 6.56
CA PRO A 109 -25.66 4.25 6.41
C PRO A 109 -24.31 4.55 7.08
N GLU A 110 -23.99 3.93 8.21
CA GLU A 110 -22.70 4.13 8.93
C GLU A 110 -21.47 3.71 8.10
N TYR A 111 -21.69 2.83 7.12
CA TYR A 111 -20.68 2.33 6.20
C TYR A 111 -20.81 2.92 4.78
N ALA A 112 -21.81 3.76 4.55
CA ALA A 112 -22.12 4.41 3.28
C ALA A 112 -22.18 5.94 3.46
N TYR A 113 -23.36 6.56 3.29
CA TYR A 113 -23.54 8.02 3.23
C TYR A 113 -23.99 8.67 4.55
N GLY A 114 -24.15 7.88 5.62
CA GLY A 114 -24.46 8.36 6.96
C GLY A 114 -25.76 9.17 7.07
N CYS A 115 -25.82 10.00 8.12
CA CYS A 115 -26.95 10.89 8.39
C CYS A 115 -27.07 12.06 7.40
N ALA A 116 -26.00 12.39 6.69
CA ALA A 116 -26.03 13.44 5.67
C ALA A 116 -26.67 12.96 4.36
N GLY A 117 -26.48 11.67 4.00
CA GLY A 117 -26.85 11.17 2.69
C GLY A 117 -25.95 11.72 1.59
N ASN A 118 -26.47 11.74 0.36
CA ASN A 118 -25.88 12.45 -0.77
C ASN A 118 -27.00 13.29 -1.40
N PRO A 119 -26.96 14.63 -1.28
CA PRO A 119 -28.03 15.51 -1.75
C PRO A 119 -28.54 15.12 -3.16
N ASP A 120 -29.85 15.23 -3.34
CA ASP A 120 -30.61 14.90 -4.57
C ASP A 120 -30.69 13.41 -4.99
N LYS A 121 -29.73 12.58 -4.57
CA LYS A 121 -29.64 11.17 -5.00
C LYS A 121 -29.97 10.18 -3.90
N ILE A 122 -29.50 10.43 -2.68
CA ILE A 122 -29.50 9.47 -1.57
C ILE A 122 -29.98 10.17 -0.30
N PRO A 123 -31.18 9.84 0.21
CA PRO A 123 -31.68 10.42 1.45
C PRO A 123 -30.77 10.15 2.66
N PRO A 124 -30.84 11.00 3.71
CA PRO A 124 -30.27 10.74 5.03
C PRO A 124 -30.55 9.31 5.55
N ASN A 125 -29.56 8.69 6.20
CA ASN A 125 -29.68 7.38 6.84
C ASN A 125 -30.15 6.24 5.92
N SER A 126 -29.93 6.38 4.60
CA SER A 126 -30.33 5.36 3.64
C SER A 126 -29.43 4.13 3.69
N THR A 127 -30.06 2.96 3.73
CA THR A 127 -29.40 1.71 3.35
C THR A 127 -29.38 1.61 1.82
N VAL A 128 -28.21 1.27 1.27
CA VAL A 128 -27.98 1.19 -0.17
C VAL A 128 -27.47 -0.19 -0.56
N ILE A 129 -27.72 -0.58 -1.80
CA ILE A 129 -27.22 -1.83 -2.37
C ILE A 129 -26.27 -1.51 -3.50
N PHE A 130 -25.11 -2.16 -3.52
CA PHE A 130 -24.19 -2.13 -4.65
C PHE A 130 -24.05 -3.51 -5.25
N GLU A 131 -24.27 -3.64 -6.55
CA GLU A 131 -23.76 -4.79 -7.30
C GLU A 131 -22.40 -4.39 -7.85
N MET A 132 -21.36 -5.18 -7.57
CA MET A 132 -19.98 -4.89 -7.94
C MET A 132 -19.37 -6.10 -8.67
N GLU A 133 -18.61 -5.82 -9.73
CA GLU A 133 -17.78 -6.78 -10.44
C GLU A 133 -16.31 -6.36 -10.29
N LEU A 134 -15.47 -7.22 -9.71
CA LEU A 134 -14.04 -6.97 -9.59
C LEU A 134 -13.33 -7.44 -10.87
N LEU A 135 -12.89 -6.51 -11.70
CA LEU A 135 -12.29 -6.81 -13.00
C LEU A 135 -10.82 -7.19 -12.85
N ASN A 136 -10.05 -6.34 -12.16
CA ASN A 136 -8.61 -6.50 -11.99
C ASN A 136 -8.16 -5.85 -10.66
N PHE A 137 -6.99 -6.27 -10.18
CA PHE A 137 -6.25 -5.56 -9.16
C PHE A 137 -4.75 -5.76 -9.34
N GLU A 138 -3.97 -4.75 -8.97
CA GLU A 138 -2.52 -4.71 -9.07
C GLU A 138 -1.93 -4.08 -7.80
N GLY A 139 -0.73 -4.51 -7.40
CA GLY A 139 -0.04 -3.96 -6.25
C GLY A 139 0.34 -2.49 -6.43
N GLU A 140 0.62 -1.81 -5.33
CA GLU A 140 1.07 -0.42 -5.32
C GLU A 140 2.51 -0.32 -5.82
N LEU A 141 2.76 0.40 -6.92
CA LEU A 141 4.12 0.67 -7.39
C LEU A 141 4.75 1.79 -6.55
N LEU A 142 5.88 1.50 -5.90
CA LEU A 142 6.62 2.48 -5.10
C LEU A 142 7.65 3.26 -5.93
N THR A 143 7.90 2.83 -7.16
CA THR A 143 8.81 3.49 -8.11
C THR A 143 8.17 3.61 -9.49
N ASP A 144 8.50 4.68 -10.21
CA ASP A 144 7.95 4.96 -11.55
C ASP A 144 8.35 3.92 -12.59
N ASP A 145 9.49 3.25 -12.39
CA ASP A 145 9.96 2.15 -13.24
C ASP A 145 9.33 0.79 -12.88
N GLY A 146 8.41 0.75 -11.91
CA GLY A 146 7.71 -0.45 -11.47
C GLY A 146 8.61 -1.47 -10.77
N GLY A 147 9.85 -1.10 -10.42
CA GLY A 147 10.82 -2.03 -9.86
C GLY A 147 10.61 -2.42 -8.40
N ILE A 148 9.75 -1.71 -7.69
CA ILE A 148 9.29 -2.08 -6.34
C ILE A 148 7.76 -2.05 -6.34
N MET A 149 7.14 -3.22 -6.19
CA MET A 149 5.68 -3.33 -6.00
C MET A 149 5.38 -3.77 -4.56
N ARG A 150 4.45 -3.09 -3.90
CA ARG A 150 4.01 -3.36 -2.53
C ARG A 150 2.57 -3.87 -2.49
N ARG A 151 2.30 -4.85 -1.62
CA ARG A 151 0.96 -5.30 -1.25
C ARG A 151 0.84 -5.38 0.28
N ILE A 152 -0.07 -4.63 0.89
CA ILE A 152 -0.12 -4.49 2.36
C ILE A 152 -1.05 -5.57 2.95
N LYS A 153 -0.47 -6.45 3.79
CA LYS A 153 -1.19 -7.51 4.52
C LYS A 153 -1.82 -6.99 5.79
N VAL A 154 -1.05 -6.23 6.57
CA VAL A 154 -1.48 -5.62 7.83
C VAL A 154 -1.21 -4.13 7.74
N ARG A 155 -2.25 -3.33 8.00
CA ARG A 155 -2.13 -1.87 8.03
C ARG A 155 -1.30 -1.46 9.24
N GLY A 156 -0.36 -0.54 9.04
CA GLY A 156 0.34 0.09 10.16
C GLY A 156 -0.49 1.17 10.85
N ASP A 157 0.02 1.60 11.99
CA ASP A 157 -0.54 2.62 12.86
C ASP A 157 0.13 3.98 12.64
N GLY A 158 -0.66 5.04 12.83
CA GLY A 158 -0.19 6.41 12.77
C GLY A 158 -0.03 6.96 11.34
N PHE A 159 0.63 8.11 11.26
CA PHE A 159 0.83 8.87 10.02
C PHE A 159 2.30 9.14 9.71
N VAL A 160 3.20 8.69 10.58
CA VAL A 160 4.63 8.96 10.50
C VAL A 160 5.33 7.74 9.93
N SER A 161 6.23 7.97 8.99
CA SER A 161 7.12 6.96 8.42
C SER A 161 8.57 7.21 8.83
N PRO A 162 9.45 6.18 8.77
CA PRO A 162 10.90 6.35 8.80
C PRO A 162 11.38 7.39 7.78
N ASN A 163 12.41 8.16 8.14
CA ASN A 163 13.14 9.04 7.21
C ASN A 163 14.53 8.47 6.90
N ASP A 164 15.24 9.07 5.94
CA ASP A 164 16.62 8.70 5.64
C ASP A 164 17.51 8.82 6.89
N GLY A 165 18.25 7.76 7.22
CA GLY A 165 19.04 7.65 8.46
C GLY A 165 18.26 7.21 9.70
N ALA A 166 16.93 7.03 9.63
CA ALA A 166 16.15 6.47 10.73
C ALA A 166 16.67 5.08 11.10
N THR A 167 16.73 4.78 12.40
CA THR A 167 16.93 3.41 12.85
C THR A 167 15.61 2.67 12.81
N VAL A 168 15.52 1.57 12.06
CA VAL A 168 14.33 0.73 11.95
C VAL A 168 14.56 -0.63 12.58
N HIS A 169 13.51 -1.20 13.15
CA HIS A 169 13.46 -2.56 13.64
C HIS A 169 12.42 -3.33 12.83
N VAL A 170 12.86 -4.33 12.07
CA VAL A 170 12.01 -5.06 11.13
C VAL A 170 12.13 -6.57 11.32
N HIS A 171 11.05 -7.29 11.02
CA HIS A 171 11.10 -8.70 10.67
C HIS A 171 11.10 -8.83 9.15
N LEU A 172 11.98 -9.67 8.62
CA LEU A 172 12.13 -9.90 7.18
C LEU A 172 12.06 -11.39 6.87
N GLU A 173 11.29 -11.73 5.86
CA GLU A 173 11.34 -13.02 5.18
C GLU A 173 11.61 -12.80 3.69
N GLY A 174 12.75 -13.27 3.19
CA GLY A 174 13.16 -13.15 1.79
C GLY A 174 13.01 -14.47 1.04
N LYS A 175 12.35 -14.42 -0.12
CA LYS A 175 12.16 -15.56 -1.02
C LYS A 175 12.67 -15.26 -2.43
N CYS A 176 13.26 -16.27 -3.06
CA CYS A 176 13.67 -16.25 -4.46
C CYS A 176 13.12 -17.52 -5.11
N ASP A 177 12.41 -17.39 -6.23
CA ASP A 177 11.76 -18.52 -6.92
C ASP A 177 10.87 -19.38 -5.97
N GLY A 178 10.23 -18.74 -4.99
CA GLY A 178 9.40 -19.39 -3.96
C GLY A 178 10.16 -20.04 -2.81
N GLN A 179 11.49 -20.10 -2.85
CA GLN A 179 12.32 -20.65 -1.78
C GLN A 179 12.75 -19.57 -0.78
N LEU A 180 12.49 -19.80 0.50
CA LEU A 180 12.94 -18.94 1.60
C LEU A 180 14.47 -19.01 1.75
N PHE A 181 15.13 -17.85 1.76
CA PHE A 181 16.59 -17.74 1.94
C PHE A 181 17.00 -16.83 3.11
N ASP A 182 16.13 -15.90 3.52
CA ASP A 182 16.35 -15.03 4.70
C ASP A 182 15.07 -15.06 5.56
N CYS A 183 15.23 -15.12 6.87
CA CYS A 183 14.15 -15.06 7.85
C CYS A 183 14.74 -14.63 9.20
N ARG A 184 14.63 -13.34 9.53
CA ARG A 184 15.23 -12.80 10.76
C ARG A 184 14.63 -11.47 11.17
N ASP A 185 14.82 -11.19 12.45
CA ASP A 185 14.71 -9.84 12.97
C ASP A 185 16.02 -9.10 12.79
N VAL A 186 15.96 -7.89 12.26
CA VAL A 186 17.14 -7.07 11.99
C VAL A 186 16.85 -5.61 12.28
N SER A 187 17.89 -4.92 12.75
CA SER A 187 17.87 -3.48 12.95
C SER A 187 18.95 -2.85 12.08
N PHE A 188 18.57 -1.79 11.35
CA PHE A 188 19.48 -1.09 10.46
C PHE A 188 19.07 0.38 10.33
N SER A 189 19.97 1.20 9.79
CA SER A 189 19.69 2.59 9.46
C SER A 189 19.19 2.67 8.02
N VAL A 190 18.03 3.28 7.78
CA VAL A 190 17.51 3.53 6.43
C VAL A 190 18.59 4.24 5.61
N GLY A 191 18.84 3.77 4.38
CA GLY A 191 19.92 4.19 3.49
C GLY A 191 21.24 3.44 3.67
N GLU A 192 21.32 2.51 4.63
CA GLU A 192 22.49 1.71 4.98
C GLU A 192 22.15 0.21 5.10
N GLY A 193 21.06 -0.23 4.47
CA GLY A 193 20.62 -1.63 4.51
C GLY A 193 21.66 -2.62 4.00
N GLU A 194 22.53 -2.19 3.08
CA GLU A 194 23.63 -2.99 2.51
C GLU A 194 24.52 -3.62 3.60
N ASP A 195 24.78 -2.88 4.69
CA ASP A 195 25.63 -3.34 5.81
C ASP A 195 25.06 -4.57 6.53
N LYS A 196 23.77 -4.85 6.30
CA LYS A 196 23.03 -5.97 6.88
C LYS A 196 22.54 -6.95 5.81
N SER A 197 23.07 -6.85 4.59
CA SER A 197 22.65 -7.64 3.43
C SER A 197 21.17 -7.44 3.08
N ILE A 198 20.64 -6.23 3.30
CA ILE A 198 19.28 -5.85 2.95
C ILE A 198 19.27 -5.29 1.53
N PRO A 199 18.46 -5.83 0.61
CA PRO A 199 18.41 -5.33 -0.75
C PRO A 199 17.84 -3.92 -0.80
N LEU A 200 18.29 -3.15 -1.80
CA LEU A 200 17.95 -1.73 -1.97
C LEU A 200 16.45 -1.45 -1.94
N GLY A 201 15.64 -2.35 -2.49
CA GLY A 201 14.18 -2.22 -2.55
C GLY A 201 13.51 -2.27 -1.18
N VAL A 202 14.00 -3.12 -0.27
CA VAL A 202 13.49 -3.17 1.12
C VAL A 202 13.84 -1.87 1.85
N ASP A 203 15.09 -1.41 1.74
CA ASP A 203 15.53 -0.16 2.36
C ASP A 203 14.70 1.04 1.85
N ARG A 204 14.55 1.17 0.53
CA ARG A 204 13.74 2.23 -0.09
C ARG A 204 12.26 2.19 0.28
N ALA A 205 11.70 1.01 0.57
CA ALA A 205 10.30 0.91 0.95
C ALA A 205 10.04 1.45 2.36
N MET A 206 11.06 1.55 3.22
CA MET A 206 10.90 1.96 4.63
C MET A 206 10.22 3.31 4.77
N ASP A 207 10.53 4.30 3.93
CA ASP A 207 9.95 5.64 4.00
C ASP A 207 8.46 5.69 3.60
N LYS A 208 7.93 4.60 3.02
CA LYS A 208 6.51 4.43 2.67
C LYS A 208 5.74 3.58 3.67
N MET A 209 6.42 2.94 4.63
CA MET A 209 5.81 2.06 5.61
C MET A 209 5.46 2.79 6.91
N GLN A 210 4.47 2.25 7.62
CA GLN A 210 4.04 2.71 8.93
C GLN A 210 4.41 1.69 10.02
N LYS A 211 4.53 2.14 11.28
CA LYS A 211 4.79 1.24 12.41
C LYS A 211 3.68 0.18 12.49
N GLY A 212 4.05 -1.08 12.66
CA GLY A 212 3.12 -2.22 12.67
C GLY A 212 2.67 -2.69 11.27
N GLU A 213 3.04 -1.99 10.19
CA GLU A 213 2.72 -2.43 8.84
C GLU A 213 3.44 -3.73 8.51
N CYS A 214 2.70 -4.69 7.95
CA CYS A 214 3.25 -5.88 7.30
C CYS A 214 2.87 -5.85 5.83
N CYS A 215 3.86 -5.89 4.94
CA CYS A 215 3.63 -5.88 3.50
C CYS A 215 4.53 -6.90 2.78
N VAL A 216 4.08 -7.29 1.60
CA VAL A 216 4.89 -8.03 0.63
C VAL A 216 5.45 -7.04 -0.38
N LEU A 217 6.75 -7.13 -0.64
CA LEU A 217 7.49 -6.37 -1.63
C LEU A 217 7.97 -7.32 -2.71
N LEU A 218 7.61 -7.04 -3.96
CA LEU A 218 8.16 -7.70 -5.14
C LEU A 218 9.22 -6.77 -5.74
N LEU A 219 10.45 -7.25 -5.79
CA LEU A 219 11.63 -6.48 -6.15
C LEU A 219 12.17 -6.98 -7.48
N GLN A 220 12.21 -6.07 -8.46
CA GLN A 220 12.93 -6.30 -9.71
C GLN A 220 14.45 -6.35 -9.44
N PRO A 221 15.24 -6.98 -10.34
CA PRO A 221 16.68 -7.20 -10.14
C PRO A 221 17.47 -5.97 -9.65
N LYS A 222 17.19 -4.81 -10.25
CA LYS A 222 17.79 -3.50 -9.91
C LYS A 222 17.58 -3.08 -8.44
N TYR A 223 16.51 -3.54 -7.82
CA TYR A 223 16.15 -3.27 -6.43
C TYR A 223 16.36 -4.48 -5.51
N GLY A 224 16.77 -5.62 -6.07
CA GLY A 224 17.23 -6.80 -5.33
C GLY A 224 18.74 -6.73 -5.08
N PHE A 225 19.43 -7.83 -5.37
CA PHE A 225 20.89 -7.94 -5.27
C PHE A 225 21.62 -7.68 -6.62
N GLY A 226 20.89 -7.27 -7.66
CA GLY A 226 21.45 -6.87 -8.95
C GLY A 226 22.25 -7.97 -9.66
N SER A 227 23.16 -7.55 -10.54
CA SER A 227 23.95 -8.44 -11.40
C SER A 227 25.05 -9.21 -10.66
N GLU A 228 25.31 -8.89 -9.38
CA GLU A 228 26.28 -9.62 -8.56
C GLU A 228 25.62 -10.78 -7.80
N GLY A 229 24.31 -10.69 -7.53
CA GLY A 229 23.61 -11.64 -6.69
C GLY A 229 24.02 -11.52 -5.21
N GLN A 230 23.72 -12.54 -4.41
CA GLN A 230 24.09 -12.60 -3.00
C GLN A 230 24.63 -14.00 -2.65
N PRO A 231 25.95 -14.21 -2.69
CA PRO A 231 26.58 -15.51 -2.48
C PRO A 231 26.23 -16.16 -1.14
N GLU A 232 26.12 -15.38 -0.06
CA GLU A 232 25.77 -15.88 1.27
C GLU A 232 24.38 -16.53 1.29
N PHE A 233 23.45 -15.99 0.51
CA PHE A 233 22.09 -16.52 0.33
C PHE A 233 21.97 -17.46 -0.87
N LYS A 234 23.06 -17.73 -1.58
CA LYS A 234 23.09 -18.54 -2.81
C LYS A 234 22.16 -17.99 -3.89
N ILE A 235 22.00 -16.68 -3.94
CA ILE A 235 21.17 -16.00 -4.94
C ILE A 235 22.07 -15.63 -6.12
N GLY A 236 21.70 -16.10 -7.30
CA GLY A 236 22.38 -15.76 -8.55
C GLY A 236 22.14 -14.32 -9.00
N PRO A 237 22.83 -13.89 -10.07
CA PRO A 237 22.66 -12.56 -10.63
C PRO A 237 21.25 -12.33 -11.16
N ASP A 238 20.81 -11.09 -11.10
CA ASP A 238 19.59 -10.55 -11.71
C ASP A 238 18.30 -11.30 -11.36
N LYS A 239 18.22 -11.79 -10.11
CA LYS A 239 17.03 -12.46 -9.59
C LYS A 239 15.99 -11.45 -9.09
N GLU A 240 14.72 -11.72 -9.42
CA GLU A 240 13.58 -11.12 -8.74
C GLU A 240 13.43 -11.71 -7.34
N LEU A 241 13.07 -10.86 -6.38
CA LEU A 241 12.94 -11.25 -4.97
C LEU A 241 11.56 -10.88 -4.44
N GLU A 242 11.01 -11.74 -3.60
CA GLU A 242 9.82 -11.44 -2.79
C GLU A 242 10.27 -11.29 -1.34
N TYR A 243 9.92 -10.17 -0.72
CA TYR A 243 10.15 -9.95 0.71
C TYR A 243 8.83 -9.70 1.44
N GLU A 244 8.60 -10.44 2.52
CA GLU A 244 7.60 -10.05 3.51
C GLU A 244 8.30 -9.27 4.63
N VAL A 245 7.84 -8.04 4.86
CA VAL A 245 8.47 -7.08 5.74
C VAL A 245 7.46 -6.61 6.77
N THR A 246 7.78 -6.82 8.05
CA THR A 246 7.02 -6.22 9.16
C THR A 246 7.85 -5.12 9.81
N LEU A 247 7.39 -3.87 9.73
CA LEU A 247 8.02 -2.74 10.42
C LEU A 247 7.55 -2.72 11.88
N LYS A 248 8.36 -3.27 12.79
CA LYS A 248 8.00 -3.38 14.21
C LYS A 248 8.04 -2.02 14.92
N ASP A 249 9.14 -1.30 14.72
CA ASP A 249 9.33 0.03 15.30
C ASP A 249 10.40 0.83 14.54
N PHE A 250 10.46 2.14 14.77
CA PHE A 250 11.54 2.97 14.25
C PHE A 250 11.77 4.23 15.09
N GLN A 251 12.99 4.76 15.02
CA GLN A 251 13.36 6.07 15.51
C GLN A 251 13.85 6.91 14.33
N ARG A 252 13.19 8.03 14.06
CA ARG A 252 13.60 8.95 12.99
C ARG A 252 14.97 9.56 13.27
N ALA A 253 15.73 9.76 12.20
CA ALA A 253 16.89 10.64 12.26
C ALA A 253 16.43 12.07 12.48
N GLN A 254 17.26 12.84 13.20
CA GLN A 254 17.07 14.28 13.30
C GLN A 254 17.16 14.93 11.92
N GLU A 255 16.26 15.86 11.67
CA GLU A 255 16.24 16.63 10.44
C GLU A 255 17.31 17.74 10.49
N SER A 256 17.72 18.22 9.31
CA SER A 256 18.81 19.22 9.22
C SER A 256 18.52 20.51 10.00
N TRP A 257 17.25 20.89 10.18
CA TRP A 257 16.85 22.07 10.96
C TRP A 257 16.80 21.81 12.48
N GLU A 258 16.81 20.55 12.91
CA GLU A 258 16.83 20.17 14.34
C GLU A 258 18.24 20.10 14.89
N MET A 259 19.24 20.01 14.02
CA MET A 259 20.66 19.93 14.39
C MET A 259 21.31 21.31 14.48
N ASP A 260 22.12 21.51 15.53
CA ASP A 260 22.99 22.67 15.63
C ASP A 260 24.25 22.54 14.74
N LEU A 261 25.02 23.63 14.63
CA LEU A 261 26.23 23.66 13.80
C LEU A 261 27.29 22.64 14.26
N LYS A 262 27.39 22.42 15.57
CA LYS A 262 28.38 21.52 16.16
C LYS A 262 28.01 20.07 15.85
N GLU A 263 26.75 19.69 16.06
CA GLU A 263 26.22 18.36 15.72
C GLU A 263 26.46 18.03 14.24
N LYS A 264 26.21 18.99 13.33
CA LYS A 264 26.48 18.83 11.89
C LYS A 264 27.96 18.63 11.57
N LEU A 265 28.84 19.39 12.23
CA LEU A 265 30.29 19.27 12.07
C LEU A 265 30.81 17.92 12.59
N ASP A 266 30.26 17.44 13.70
CA ASP A 266 30.68 16.19 14.33
C ASP A 266 30.21 14.97 13.52
N LEU A 267 29.04 15.03 12.88
CA LEU A 267 28.49 13.94 12.05
C LEU A 267 29.15 13.83 10.66
N SER A 268 29.52 14.97 10.06
CA SER A 268 29.98 15.03 8.66
C SER A 268 31.19 14.13 8.34
N PRO A 269 32.23 14.02 9.19
CA PRO A 269 33.37 13.13 8.94
C PRO A 269 32.97 11.65 8.87
N GLY A 270 32.07 11.20 9.75
CA GLY A 270 31.59 9.82 9.80
C GLY A 270 30.81 9.45 8.53
N VAL A 271 29.85 10.29 8.15
CA VAL A 271 29.06 10.12 6.92
C VAL A 271 29.96 10.13 5.67
N LYS A 272 30.93 11.04 5.60
CA LYS A 272 31.91 11.09 4.50
C LYS A 272 32.76 9.81 4.45
N HIS A 273 33.25 9.36 5.60
CA HIS A 273 34.06 8.15 5.69
C HIS A 273 33.28 6.94 5.19
N LYS A 274 32.01 6.80 5.62
CA LYS A 274 31.11 5.72 5.19
C LYS A 274 30.80 5.79 3.69
N GLY A 275 30.52 6.97 3.16
CA GLY A 275 30.35 7.18 1.72
C GLY A 275 31.57 6.77 0.91
N ASN A 276 32.78 7.09 1.40
CA ASN A 276 34.03 6.67 0.75
C ASN A 276 34.21 5.15 0.78
N GLN A 277 33.83 4.47 1.86
CA GLN A 277 33.89 3.01 1.95
C GLN A 277 32.95 2.36 0.92
N TYR A 278 31.69 2.80 0.85
CA TYR A 278 30.76 2.31 -0.16
C TYR A 278 31.27 2.52 -1.58
N PHE A 279 31.80 3.70 -1.88
CA PHE A 279 32.34 4.02 -3.20
C PHE A 279 33.50 3.09 -3.59
N LYS A 280 34.43 2.83 -2.66
CA LYS A 280 35.57 1.93 -2.89
C LYS A 280 35.14 0.48 -3.13
N ASN A 281 34.04 0.06 -2.50
CA ASN A 281 33.49 -1.28 -2.63
C ASN A 281 32.53 -1.42 -3.83
N GLY A 282 32.37 -0.39 -4.66
CA GLY A 282 31.46 -0.43 -5.82
C GLY A 282 29.99 -0.16 -5.51
N HIS A 283 29.63 0.08 -4.24
CA HIS A 283 28.27 0.42 -3.80
C HIS A 283 27.97 1.91 -4.04
N TYR A 284 28.00 2.33 -5.31
CA TYR A 284 27.91 3.74 -5.69
C TYR A 284 26.60 4.42 -5.26
N TYR A 285 25.49 3.67 -5.25
CA TYR A 285 24.21 4.22 -4.80
C TYR A 285 24.25 4.61 -3.32
N GLN A 286 24.72 3.70 -2.45
CA GLN A 286 24.87 3.91 -1.02
C GLN A 286 25.86 5.06 -0.76
N ALA A 287 26.95 5.14 -1.55
CA ALA A 287 27.88 6.28 -1.47
C ALA A 287 27.17 7.62 -1.75
N VAL A 288 26.33 7.69 -2.78
CA VAL A 288 25.54 8.90 -3.11
C VAL A 288 24.60 9.27 -1.96
N VAL A 289 23.90 8.30 -1.36
CA VAL A 289 23.02 8.53 -0.20
C VAL A 289 23.80 9.22 0.93
N GLN A 290 24.99 8.71 1.27
CA GLN A 290 25.82 9.31 2.31
C GLN A 290 26.27 10.74 1.97
N TYR A 291 26.75 10.99 0.74
CA TYR A 291 27.16 12.35 0.37
C TYR A 291 25.98 13.34 0.32
N GLN A 292 24.80 12.88 -0.08
CA GLN A 292 23.59 13.71 -0.08
C GLN A 292 23.15 14.12 1.32
N ARG A 293 23.36 13.28 2.34
CA ARG A 293 23.11 13.66 3.75
C ARG A 293 23.95 14.86 4.17
N ILE A 294 25.23 14.89 3.78
CA ILE A 294 26.11 16.03 4.05
C ILE A 294 25.54 17.27 3.36
N ILE A 295 25.26 17.20 2.06
CA ILE A 295 24.74 18.35 1.29
C ILE A 295 23.44 18.89 1.92
N ARG A 296 22.49 18.03 2.28
CA ARG A 296 21.23 18.40 2.93
C ARG A 296 21.45 19.03 4.31
N GLY A 297 22.40 18.51 5.08
CA GLY A 297 22.82 19.09 6.37
C GLY A 297 23.26 20.55 6.24
N TRP A 298 24.03 20.87 5.20
CA TRP A 298 24.66 22.19 5.03
C TRP A 298 23.83 23.20 4.23
N ARG A 299 23.00 22.74 3.27
CA ARG A 299 22.23 23.62 2.38
C ARG A 299 21.26 24.54 3.13
N TRP A 300 20.57 24.02 4.15
CA TRP A 300 19.67 24.83 4.97
C TRP A 300 20.42 25.92 5.77
N SER A 301 21.60 25.60 6.29
CA SER A 301 22.43 26.56 7.04
C SER A 301 22.90 27.73 6.16
N ALA A 302 23.17 27.49 4.88
CA ALA A 302 23.52 28.55 3.91
C ALA A 302 22.32 29.44 3.55
N GLU A 303 21.14 28.85 3.38
CA GLU A 303 19.90 29.59 3.08
C GLU A 303 19.47 30.46 4.27
N VAL A 304 19.52 29.93 5.50
CA VAL A 304 19.27 30.71 6.73
C VAL A 304 20.28 31.85 6.89
N ALA A 305 21.58 31.59 6.74
CA ALA A 305 22.62 32.63 6.85
C ALA A 305 22.40 33.78 5.86
N SER A 306 21.99 33.48 4.62
CA SER A 306 21.70 34.48 3.59
C SER A 306 20.46 35.34 3.87
N SER A 307 19.49 34.79 4.61
CA SER A 307 18.25 35.49 4.99
C SER A 307 18.45 36.44 6.18
N SER A 308 19.34 36.09 7.12
CA SER A 308 19.69 36.93 8.28
C SER A 308 20.56 38.15 7.94
N THR A 309 21.22 38.17 6.78
CA THR A 309 22.00 39.31 6.28
C THR A 309 21.18 40.36 5.51
N LYS A 310 19.86 40.17 5.36
CA LYS A 310 18.95 41.10 4.67
C LYS A 310 17.97 41.82 5.59
N GLY A 311 18.17 41.76 6.91
CA GLY A 311 17.38 42.47 7.92
C GLY A 311 18.05 43.74 8.43
#